data_AF-A0A662HU50-F1
#
_entry.id   AF-A0A662HU50-F1
#
_cell.length_a   1.000
_cell.length_b   1.000
_cell.length_c   1.000
_cell.angle_alpha   90.00
_cell.angle_beta   90.00
_cell.angle_gamma   90.00
#
_symmetry.space_group_name_H-M   'P 1'
#
loop_
_entity.id
_entity.type
_entity.pdbx_description
1 polymer ?
#
loop_
_entity_poly.entity_id
_entity_poly.type
_entity_poly.pdbx_seq_one_letter_code
_entity_poly.pdbx_strand_id
1 'polypeptide(L)'
;MLVASYHSFGLKAAEKAVETLLAGGSALDAVENGIKAVEDDPSVTSVGLNGLPNVLGEVELDAGIMDGRTRRACGVAAVKY
;
A
#
# COMPACT_ATOMS: atom_id res chain seq x y z
N MET A 1 4.49 13.16 -14.65
CA MET A 1 4.20 12.40 -13.42
C MET A 1 3.90 10.97 -13.81
N LEU A 2 4.53 9.99 -13.17
CA LEU A 2 4.34 8.57 -13.45
C LEU A 2 4.09 7.85 -12.11
N VAL A 3 3.04 7.05 -12.06
CA VAL A 3 2.78 6.11 -10.96
C VAL A 3 2.72 4.72 -11.58
N ALA A 4 3.36 3.75 -10.93
CA ALA A 4 3.32 2.35 -11.32
C ALA A 4 2.90 1.51 -10.12
N SER A 5 2.06 0.52 -10.36
CA SER A 5 1.64 -0.48 -9.38
C SER A 5 1.60 -1.86 -10.03
N TYR A 6 1.57 -2.89 -9.19
CA TYR A 6 1.46 -4.29 -9.60
C TYR A 6 0.01 -4.79 -9.49
N HIS A 7 -0.34 -5.79 -10.31
CA HIS A 7 -1.63 -6.47 -10.36
C HIS A 7 -2.82 -5.61 -10.84
N SER A 8 -3.97 -6.25 -11.07
CA SER A 8 -5.19 -5.58 -11.57
C SER A 8 -5.76 -4.57 -10.57
N PHE A 9 -5.79 -4.90 -9.28
CA PHE A 9 -6.19 -3.97 -8.20
C PHE A 9 -5.19 -2.80 -8.02
N GLY A 10 -4.00 -2.88 -8.64
CA GLY A 10 -3.04 -1.78 -8.67
C GLY A 10 -3.53 -0.55 -9.42
N LEU A 11 -4.55 -0.66 -10.28
CA LEU A 11 -5.18 0.50 -10.91
C LEU A 11 -5.81 1.42 -9.85
N LYS A 12 -6.52 0.86 -8.87
CA LYS A 12 -7.12 1.61 -7.75
C LYS A 12 -6.06 2.37 -6.95
N ALA A 13 -4.93 1.71 -6.68
CA ALA A 13 -3.80 2.35 -6.00
C ALA A 13 -3.22 3.50 -6.85
N ALA A 14 -3.03 3.27 -8.15
CA ALA A 14 -2.47 4.27 -9.06
C ALA A 14 -3.38 5.49 -9.20
N GLU A 15 -4.70 5.29 -9.32
CA GLU A 15 -5.70 6.37 -9.36
C GLU A 15 -5.62 7.21 -8.10
N LYS A 16 -5.61 6.58 -6.92
CA LYS A 16 -5.56 7.30 -5.65
C LYS A 16 -4.25 8.05 -5.42
N ALA A 17 -3.14 7.47 -5.87
CA ALA A 17 -1.84 8.13 -5.86
C ALA A 17 -1.80 9.34 -6.81
N VAL A 18 -2.37 9.22 -8.02
CA VAL A 18 -2.48 10.31 -8.99
C VAL A 18 -3.32 11.47 -8.42
N GLU A 19 -4.45 11.18 -7.77
CA GLU A 19 -5.26 12.20 -7.08
C GLU A 19 -4.43 12.98 -6.04
N THR A 20 -3.65 12.26 -5.22
CA THR A 20 -2.81 12.86 -4.18
C THR A 20 -1.77 13.79 -4.77
N LEU A 21 -1.13 13.39 -5.87
CA LEU A 21 -0.12 14.21 -6.54
C LEU A 21 -0.72 15.44 -7.23
N LEU A 22 -1.91 15.30 -7.85
CA LEU A 22 -2.63 16.43 -8.46
C LEU A 22 -3.07 17.46 -7.41
N ALA A 23 -3.34 17.02 -6.18
CA ALA A 23 -3.63 17.88 -5.04
C ALA A 23 -2.38 18.56 -4.44
N GLY A 24 -1.19 18.31 -4.99
CA GLY A 24 0.08 18.89 -4.50
C GLY A 24 0.75 18.09 -3.37
N GLY A 25 0.27 16.88 -3.08
CA GLY A 25 0.92 15.97 -2.15
C GLY A 25 2.29 15.50 -2.63
N SER A 26 3.12 15.00 -1.71
CA SER A 26 4.42 14.45 -2.05
C SER A 26 4.31 13.05 -2.68
N ALA A 27 5.41 12.58 -3.29
CA ALA A 27 5.49 11.20 -3.77
C ALA A 27 5.30 10.16 -2.65
N LEU A 28 5.71 10.51 -1.42
CA LEU A 28 5.53 9.65 -0.25
C LEU A 28 4.05 9.55 0.14
N ASP A 29 3.35 10.69 0.21
CA ASP A 29 1.91 10.73 0.48
C ASP A 29 1.13 9.96 -0.60
N ALA A 30 1.56 10.07 -1.86
CA ALA A 30 0.90 9.42 -2.99
C ALA A 30 0.97 7.89 -2.91
N VAL A 31 2.13 7.31 -2.62
CA VAL A 31 2.27 5.85 -2.50
C VAL A 31 1.57 5.32 -1.26
N GLU A 32 1.58 6.07 -0.15
CA GLU A 32 0.88 5.71 1.10
C GLU A 32 -0.64 5.70 0.89
N ASN A 33 -1.20 6.78 0.33
CA ASN A 33 -2.63 6.85 0.04
C ASN A 33 -3.07 5.82 -1.00
N GLY A 34 -2.21 5.54 -1.99
CA GLY A 34 -2.45 4.53 -3.02
C GLY A 34 -2.58 3.13 -2.44
N ILE A 35 -1.61 2.69 -1.65
CA ILE A 35 -1.63 1.33 -1.09
C ILE A 35 -2.73 1.15 -0.04
N LYS A 36 -3.00 2.19 0.76
CA LYS A 36 -4.09 2.17 1.75
C LYS A 36 -5.46 1.86 1.11
N ALA A 37 -5.74 2.40 -0.07
CA ALA A 37 -6.98 2.11 -0.80
C ALA A 37 -7.13 0.63 -1.21
N VAL A 38 -6.01 -0.10 -1.33
CA VAL A 38 -5.97 -1.54 -1.59
C VAL A 38 -6.07 -2.32 -0.29
N GLU A 39 -5.36 -1.90 0.76
CA GLU A 39 -5.44 -2.53 2.09
C GLU A 39 -6.85 -2.50 2.69
N ASP A 40 -7.60 -1.42 2.44
CA ASP A 40 -8.97 -1.22 2.89
C ASP A 40 -10.01 -1.89 1.96
N ASP A 41 -9.60 -2.50 0.83
CA ASP A 41 -10.52 -3.12 -0.12
C ASP A 41 -10.90 -4.55 0.29
N PRO A 42 -12.18 -4.81 0.66
CA PRO A 42 -12.55 -6.13 1.13
C PRO A 42 -12.54 -7.21 0.06
N SER A 43 -12.50 -6.84 -1.23
CA SER A 43 -12.37 -7.79 -2.34
C SER A 43 -10.94 -8.27 -2.57
N VAL A 44 -9.95 -7.58 -1.99
CA VAL A 44 -8.53 -7.93 -2.10
C VAL A 44 -8.14 -8.83 -0.94
N THR A 45 -7.74 -10.06 -1.26
CA THR A 45 -7.38 -11.08 -0.26
C THR A 45 -5.87 -11.29 -0.11
N SER A 46 -5.06 -10.49 -0.80
CA SER A 46 -3.59 -10.60 -0.77
C SER A 46 -2.89 -9.44 -0.06
N VAL A 47 -3.61 -8.40 0.36
CA VAL A 47 -3.05 -7.18 0.96
C VAL A 47 -4.03 -6.63 2.00
N GLY A 48 -3.54 -6.27 3.19
CA GLY A 48 -4.32 -5.55 4.21
C GLY A 48 -5.41 -6.37 4.90
N LEU A 49 -6.56 -5.73 5.13
CA LEU A 49 -7.60 -6.15 6.09
C LEU A 49 -8.13 -7.57 5.85
N ASN A 50 -8.23 -8.00 4.59
CA ASN A 50 -8.76 -9.30 4.20
C ASN A 50 -7.69 -10.27 3.68
N GLY A 51 -6.44 -10.04 4.06
CA GLY A 51 -5.32 -10.94 3.76
C GLY A 51 -5.61 -12.39 4.16
N LEU A 52 -5.28 -13.34 3.28
CA LEU A 52 -5.34 -14.76 3.63
C LEU A 52 -4.41 -15.05 4.82
N PRO A 53 -4.85 -15.88 5.79
CA PRO A 53 -4.08 -16.13 7.00
C PRO A 53 -2.89 -17.06 6.76
N ASN A 54 -1.96 -17.07 7.73
CA ASN A 54 -0.89 -18.04 7.83
C ASN A 54 -1.42 -19.46 8.18
N VAL A 55 -0.51 -20.43 8.33
CA VAL A 55 -0.88 -21.84 8.62
C VAL A 55 -1.58 -22.05 9.97
N LEU A 56 -1.52 -21.08 10.87
CA LEU A 56 -2.21 -21.08 12.16
C LEU A 56 -3.58 -20.40 12.10
N GLY A 57 -3.98 -19.90 10.93
CA GLY A 57 -5.23 -19.15 10.77
C GLY A 57 -5.13 -17.69 11.22
N GLU A 58 -3.91 -17.17 11.43
CA GLU A 58 -3.69 -15.78 11.85
C GLU A 58 -3.33 -14.91 10.65
N VAL A 59 -3.95 -13.72 10.55
CA VAL A 59 -3.57 -12.72 9.54
C VAL A 59 -2.35 -11.97 10.05
N GLU A 60 -1.28 -12.02 9.27
CA GLU A 60 -0.01 -11.35 9.54
C GLU A 60 0.39 -10.55 8.31
N LEU A 61 0.74 -9.28 8.52
CA LEU A 61 1.00 -8.33 7.44
C LEU A 61 2.43 -7.80 7.50
N ASP A 62 3.00 -7.62 6.31
CA ASP A 62 4.32 -7.06 6.08
C ASP A 62 4.19 -5.79 5.22
N ALA A 63 4.87 -4.72 5.61
CA ALA A 63 4.87 -3.47 4.86
C ALA A 63 6.22 -2.75 5.00
N GLY A 64 6.59 -2.00 3.95
CA GLY A 64 7.78 -1.17 3.94
C GLY A 64 7.57 0.06 3.07
N ILE A 65 8.23 1.15 3.44
CA ILE A 65 8.14 2.42 2.71
C ILE A 65 9.49 3.16 2.74
N MET A 66 9.77 3.91 1.67
CA MET A 66 10.99 4.70 1.52
C MET A 66 10.68 6.07 0.94
N ASP A 67 11.25 7.11 1.56
CA ASP A 67 11.34 8.44 0.95
C ASP A 67 12.55 8.49 0.02
N GLY A 68 12.30 8.54 -1.30
CA GLY A 68 13.35 8.59 -2.31
C GLY A 68 14.25 9.84 -2.25
N ARG A 69 13.80 10.95 -1.64
CA ARG A 69 14.60 12.18 -1.52
C ARG A 69 15.64 12.07 -0.41
N THR A 70 15.26 11.51 0.73
CA THR A 70 16.14 11.43 1.91
C THR A 70 16.80 10.06 2.06
N ARG A 71 16.32 9.05 1.34
CA ARG A 71 16.67 7.62 1.50
C ARG A 71 16.31 7.05 2.88
N ARG A 72 15.48 7.75 3.65
CA ARG A 72 14.91 7.20 4.88
C ARG A 72 13.93 6.11 4.51
N ALA A 73 14.02 4.99 5.19
CA ALA A 73 13.13 3.85 4.99
C ALA A 73 12.78 3.22 6.34
N CYS A 74 11.64 2.56 6.38
CA CYS A 74 11.21 1.74 7.51
C CYS A 74 10.38 0.57 6.99
N GLY A 75 10.17 -0.41 7.86
CA GLY A 75 9.28 -1.53 7.59
C GLY A 75 8.86 -2.21 8.89
N VAL A 76 7.79 -2.98 8.77
CA VAL A 76 7.23 -3.84 9.80
C VAL A 76 6.96 -5.20 9.18
N ALA A 77 7.03 -6.25 10.00
CA ALA A 77 6.78 -7.62 9.55
C ALA A 77 6.03 -8.40 10.62
N ALA A 78 5.24 -9.38 10.18
CA ALA A 78 4.38 -10.22 11.02
C ALA A 78 3.49 -9.42 11.98
N VAL A 79 2.99 -8.25 11.54
CA VAL A 79 2.09 -7.43 12.34
C VAL A 79 0.70 -8.07 12.33
N LYS A 80 0.18 -8.32 13.53
CA LYS A 80 -1.18 -8.81 13.77
C LYS A 80 -2.12 -7.65 14.01
N TYR A 81 -3.37 -7.79 13.59
CA TYR A 81 -4.47 -6.89 13.94
C TYR A 81 -5.06 -7.24 15.30
#